data_AF-A0A399ZKW8-F1
#
_entry.id   AF-A0A399ZKW8-F1
#
_cell.length_a   1.000
_cell.length_b   1.000
_cell.length_c   1.000
_cell.angle_alpha   90.00
_cell.angle_beta   90.00
_cell.angle_gamma   90.00
#
_symmetry.space_group_name_H-M   'P 1'
#
loop_
_entity.id
_entity.type
_entity.pdbx_description
1 polymer ?
#
loop_
_entity_poly.entity_id
_entity_poly.type
_entity_poly.pdbx_seq_one_letter_code
_entity_poly.pdbx_strand_id
1 'polypeptide(L)'
;MIAAQKSYFETIGRPSLLQHLWSLAVEEQFYLLWPLVFALLLTRLKTRGALLVLMLGATLSALWMGALYHPDTDPSRVYYGTDTRAFGLLLGAALAFVWSPQADGTTRSRRVWLLDGIGFLALAGLGAAFIFLDEFNPFLYQGGMLLVSAATAFLIAAVVHPKSPLLGPILGLGILQWLGVRSYSLYLWHWPVFMLTRPQLDTPLEGAPLLG
;
A
#
# COMPACT_ATOMS: atom_id res chain seq x y z
N MET A 1 -27.09 -20.77 1.73
CA MET A 1 -26.71 -21.12 3.11
C MET A 1 -25.19 -21.42 3.11
N ILE A 2 -24.29 -20.52 2.73
CA ILE A 2 -23.74 -19.38 3.50
C ILE A 2 -23.97 -19.49 5.02
N ALA A 3 -23.47 -20.54 5.66
CA ALA A 3 -23.42 -20.63 7.13
C ALA A 3 -22.27 -21.54 7.65
N ALA A 4 -21.26 -21.82 6.82
CA ALA A 4 -20.06 -22.55 7.23
C ALA A 4 -18.82 -21.68 6.96
N GLN A 5 -18.72 -20.58 7.70
CA GLN A 5 -17.50 -19.77 7.84
C GLN A 5 -16.48 -20.50 8.75
N LYS A 6 -16.13 -21.75 8.40
CA LYS A 6 -15.05 -22.51 9.04
C LYS A 6 -14.21 -23.21 7.98
N SER A 7 -13.30 -22.42 7.44
CA SER A 7 -11.91 -22.77 7.17
C SER A 7 -11.61 -24.16 6.56
N TYR A 8 -11.75 -24.24 5.24
CA TYR A 8 -11.13 -25.29 4.41
C TYR A 8 -9.60 -25.39 4.65
N PHE A 9 -8.95 -24.28 5.06
CA PHE A 9 -7.51 -24.20 5.30
C PHE A 9 -7.09 -24.53 6.75
N GLU A 10 -7.95 -24.37 7.77
CA GLU A 10 -7.67 -24.87 9.13
C GLU A 10 -7.68 -26.39 9.16
N THR A 11 -8.46 -27.05 8.29
CA THR A 11 -8.52 -28.52 8.22
C THR A 11 -7.21 -29.14 7.75
N ILE A 12 -6.30 -28.36 7.12
CA ILE A 12 -5.02 -28.84 6.58
C ILE A 12 -3.81 -28.29 7.37
N GLY A 13 -4.01 -27.42 8.37
CA GLY A 13 -2.93 -26.91 9.23
C GLY A 13 -1.84 -26.11 8.51
N ARG A 14 -2.02 -25.78 7.22
CA ARG A 14 -1.06 -25.03 6.41
C ARG A 14 -1.49 -23.55 6.33
N PRO A 15 -0.58 -22.59 6.57
CA PRO A 15 -0.84 -21.19 6.32
C PRO A 15 -1.34 -21.00 4.88
N SER A 16 -2.33 -20.12 4.66
CA SER A 16 -2.88 -19.92 3.33
C SER A 16 -1.79 -19.40 2.36
N LEU A 17 -1.54 -20.14 1.28
CA LEU A 17 -0.61 -19.75 0.22
C LEU A 17 -1.03 -18.47 -0.51
N LEU A 18 -2.29 -18.06 -0.34
CA LEU A 18 -2.88 -16.90 -0.98
C LEU A 18 -3.16 -15.78 0.03
N GLN A 19 -2.69 -15.91 1.28
CA GLN A 19 -2.98 -14.93 2.32
C GLN A 19 -2.54 -13.54 1.89
N HIS A 20 -1.36 -13.40 1.28
CA HIS A 20 -0.82 -12.12 0.78
C HIS A 20 -1.69 -11.47 -0.30
N LEU A 21 -2.52 -12.22 -1.03
CA LEU A 21 -3.38 -11.63 -2.08
C LEU A 21 -4.50 -10.72 -1.56
N TRP A 22 -4.66 -10.58 -0.23
CA TRP A 22 -5.62 -9.65 0.37
C TRP A 22 -5.45 -8.22 -0.14
N SER A 23 -4.21 -7.72 -0.28
CA SER A 23 -3.98 -6.34 -0.73
C SER A 23 -4.31 -6.19 -2.21
N LEU A 24 -4.06 -7.23 -3.01
CA LEU A 24 -4.43 -7.26 -4.42
C LEU A 24 -5.96 -7.23 -4.58
N ALA A 25 -6.70 -7.97 -3.76
CA ALA A 25 -8.17 -7.93 -3.78
C ALA A 25 -8.71 -6.52 -3.46
N VAL A 26 -8.10 -5.81 -2.51
CA VAL A 26 -8.44 -4.42 -2.19
C VAL A 26 -8.17 -3.50 -3.40
N GLU A 27 -7.04 -3.67 -4.08
CA GLU A 27 -6.68 -2.92 -5.28
C GLU A 27 -7.65 -3.20 -6.44
N GLU A 28 -8.01 -4.45 -6.70
CA GLU A 28 -8.97 -4.82 -7.76
C GLU A 28 -10.36 -4.25 -7.50
N GLN A 29 -10.85 -4.30 -6.26
CA GLN A 29 -12.11 -3.66 -5.86
C GLN A 29 -12.07 -2.16 -6.12
N PHE A 30 -10.95 -1.51 -5.78
CA PHE A 30 -10.76 -0.09 -6.07
C PHE A 30 -10.78 0.16 -7.57
N TYR A 31 -10.02 -0.57 -8.38
CA TYR A 31 -9.98 -0.37 -9.84
C TYR A 31 -11.31 -0.64 -10.54
N LEU A 32 -12.13 -1.55 -10.00
CA LEU A 32 -13.46 -1.81 -10.52
C LEU A 32 -14.43 -0.64 -10.23
N LEU A 33 -14.36 -0.06 -9.03
CA LEU A 33 -15.25 1.04 -8.61
C LEU A 33 -14.75 2.43 -9.06
N TRP A 34 -13.44 2.60 -9.16
CA TRP A 34 -12.78 3.88 -9.37
C TRP A 34 -13.23 4.61 -10.64
N PRO A 35 -13.43 3.97 -11.82
CA PRO A 35 -13.89 4.66 -13.02
C PRO A 35 -15.24 5.36 -12.83
N LEU A 36 -16.17 4.72 -12.10
CA LEU A 36 -17.49 5.29 -11.81
C LEU A 36 -17.38 6.46 -10.82
N VAL A 37 -16.60 6.28 -9.77
CA VAL A 37 -16.33 7.34 -8.78
C VAL A 37 -15.64 8.52 -9.45
N PHE A 38 -14.61 8.28 -10.24
CA PHE A 38 -13.85 9.29 -10.96
C PHE A 38 -14.73 10.07 -11.95
N ALA A 39 -15.56 9.39 -12.73
CA ALA A 39 -16.53 10.03 -13.61
C ALA A 39 -17.53 10.91 -12.84
N LEU A 40 -18.04 10.43 -11.70
CA LEU A 40 -18.93 11.20 -10.84
C LEU A 40 -18.23 12.44 -10.28
N LEU A 41 -17.00 12.30 -9.78
CA LEU A 41 -16.22 13.40 -9.24
C LEU A 41 -15.97 14.49 -10.28
N LEU A 42 -15.62 14.11 -11.52
CA LEU A 42 -15.37 15.08 -12.59
C LEU A 42 -16.64 15.74 -13.14
N THR A 43 -17.76 15.01 -13.19
CA THR A 43 -19.02 15.53 -13.76
C THR A 43 -19.83 16.34 -12.76
N ARG A 44 -19.72 16.06 -11.46
CA ARG A 44 -20.54 16.68 -10.41
C ARG A 44 -19.79 17.69 -9.56
N LEU A 45 -18.48 17.56 -9.42
CA LEU A 45 -17.69 18.39 -8.50
C LEU A 45 -16.60 19.14 -9.26
N LYS A 46 -16.27 20.32 -8.76
CA LYS A 46 -15.01 20.99 -9.13
C LYS A 46 -13.85 20.25 -8.46
N THR A 47 -12.63 20.42 -8.97
CA THR A 47 -11.40 19.83 -8.41
C THR A 47 -11.31 19.97 -6.88
N ARG A 48 -11.61 21.15 -6.33
CA ARG A 48 -11.62 21.37 -4.87
C ARG A 48 -12.66 20.52 -4.14
N GLY A 49 -13.84 20.34 -4.71
CA GLY A 49 -14.89 19.48 -4.14
C GLY A 49 -14.49 18.01 -4.18
N ALA A 50 -13.93 17.55 -5.29
CA ALA A 50 -13.40 16.19 -5.41
C ALA A 50 -12.29 15.91 -4.38
N LEU A 51 -11.35 16.86 -4.21
CA LEU A 51 -10.31 16.76 -3.19
C LEU A 51 -10.87 16.69 -1.77
N LEU A 52 -11.85 17.52 -1.43
CA LEU A 52 -12.49 17.47 -0.12
C LEU A 52 -13.16 16.12 0.14
N VAL A 53 -13.86 15.56 -0.86
CA VAL A 53 -14.48 14.24 -0.75
C VAL A 53 -13.44 13.13 -0.55
N LEU A 54 -12.35 13.15 -1.33
CA LEU A 54 -11.29 12.14 -1.21
C LEU A 54 -10.58 12.22 0.14
N MET A 55 -10.23 13.44 0.59
CA MET A 55 -9.59 13.66 1.89
C MET A 55 -10.52 13.27 3.04
N LEU A 56 -11.80 13.64 2.97
CA LEU A 56 -12.79 13.24 3.97
C LEU A 56 -12.95 11.71 4.00
N GLY A 57 -13.03 11.07 2.84
CA GLY A 57 -13.09 9.61 2.74
C GLY A 57 -11.85 8.93 3.35
N ALA A 58 -10.66 9.46 3.09
CA ALA A 58 -9.42 8.95 3.68
C ALA A 58 -9.41 9.11 5.21
N THR A 59 -9.82 10.28 5.72
CA THR A 59 -9.93 10.52 7.16
C THR A 59 -10.97 9.60 7.80
N LEU A 60 -12.16 9.44 7.20
CA LEU A 60 -13.21 8.55 7.71
C LEU A 60 -12.75 7.09 7.71
N SER A 61 -12.07 6.63 6.66
CA SER A 61 -11.50 5.27 6.59
C SER A 61 -10.49 5.03 7.72
N ALA A 62 -9.59 5.98 7.98
CA ALA A 62 -8.61 5.88 9.07
C ALA A 62 -9.24 5.96 10.47
N LEU A 63 -10.23 6.83 10.67
CA LEU A 63 -10.99 6.90 11.92
C LEU A 63 -11.79 5.62 12.15
N TRP A 64 -12.37 5.05 11.09
CA TRP A 64 -13.06 3.77 11.15
C TRP A 64 -12.13 2.63 11.53
N MET A 65 -10.90 2.63 11.00
CA MET A 65 -9.84 1.71 11.41
C MET A 65 -9.55 1.81 12.91
N GLY A 66 -9.33 3.02 13.42
CA GLY A 66 -9.06 3.26 14.84
C GLY A 66 -10.25 2.91 15.75
N ALA A 67 -11.49 3.12 15.28
CA ALA A 67 -12.69 2.82 16.04
C ALA A 67 -12.97 1.31 16.17
N LEU A 68 -12.61 0.53 15.15
CA LEU A 68 -12.75 -0.93 15.16
C LEU A 68 -11.57 -1.66 15.81
N TYR A 69 -10.45 -0.97 16.02
CA TYR A 69 -9.26 -1.55 16.59
C TYR A 69 -9.39 -1.71 18.11
N HIS A 70 -9.31 -2.95 18.58
CA HIS A 70 -9.24 -3.29 19.99
C HIS A 70 -7.92 -4.05 20.25
N PRO A 71 -7.00 -3.50 21.09
CA PRO A 71 -5.68 -4.08 21.31
C PRO A 71 -5.69 -5.53 21.81
N ASP A 72 -6.74 -5.92 22.54
CA ASP A 72 -6.86 -7.25 23.15
C ASP A 72 -7.52 -8.29 22.24
N THR A 73 -7.84 -7.92 20.99
CA THR A 73 -8.51 -8.78 20.02
C THR A 73 -7.70 -8.94 18.74
N ASP A 74 -7.98 -9.99 17.98
CA ASP A 74 -7.36 -10.23 16.69
C ASP A 74 -7.56 -9.03 15.73
N PRO A 75 -6.47 -8.34 15.29
CA PRO A 75 -6.56 -7.18 14.42
C PRO A 75 -6.86 -7.55 12.96
N SER A 76 -6.98 -8.84 12.62
CA SER A 76 -7.12 -9.35 11.24
C SER A 76 -8.22 -8.64 10.44
N ARG A 77 -9.39 -8.38 11.03
CA ARG A 77 -10.44 -7.60 10.35
C ARG A 77 -9.88 -6.25 9.92
N VAL A 78 -9.41 -5.47 10.88
CA VAL A 78 -9.00 -4.08 10.68
C VAL A 78 -7.82 -4.01 9.70
N TYR A 79 -6.95 -5.02 9.72
CA TYR A 79 -5.80 -5.13 8.84
C TYR A 79 -6.16 -5.48 7.38
N TYR A 80 -7.09 -6.42 7.17
CA TYR A 80 -7.50 -6.92 5.84
C TYR A 80 -8.72 -6.21 5.23
N GLY A 81 -9.39 -5.33 5.98
CA GLY A 81 -10.60 -4.64 5.54
C GLY A 81 -10.34 -3.60 4.45
N THR A 82 -11.07 -3.69 3.33
CA THR A 82 -11.07 -2.66 2.27
C THR A 82 -11.49 -1.29 2.81
N ASP A 83 -12.50 -1.27 3.68
CA ASP A 83 -13.05 -0.06 4.31
C ASP A 83 -12.04 0.63 5.23
N THR A 84 -11.29 -0.16 6.00
CA THR A 84 -10.27 0.33 6.93
C THR A 84 -8.94 0.64 6.24
N ARG A 85 -8.70 0.16 5.01
CA ARG A 85 -7.45 0.40 4.25
C ARG A 85 -7.60 1.38 3.07
N ALA A 86 -8.82 1.81 2.76
CA ALA A 86 -9.10 2.67 1.61
C ALA A 86 -8.34 4.01 1.64
N PHE A 87 -7.96 4.52 2.81
CA PHE A 87 -7.27 5.81 2.95
C PHE A 87 -5.99 5.93 2.11
N GLY A 88 -5.23 4.86 1.92
CA GLY A 88 -4.00 4.90 1.12
C GLY A 88 -4.28 5.18 -0.35
N LEU A 89 -5.26 4.47 -0.91
CA LEU A 89 -5.71 4.64 -2.29
C LEU A 89 -6.37 6.00 -2.50
N LEU A 90 -7.17 6.45 -1.53
CA LEU A 90 -7.83 7.76 -1.57
C LEU A 90 -6.82 8.92 -1.50
N LEU A 91 -5.75 8.80 -0.70
CA LEU A 91 -4.66 9.78 -0.67
C LEU A 91 -3.89 9.80 -2.00
N GLY A 92 -3.62 8.63 -2.60
CA GLY A 92 -3.01 8.55 -3.94
C GLY A 92 -3.88 9.20 -5.02
N ALA A 93 -5.19 8.95 -4.97
CA ALA A 93 -6.15 9.61 -5.85
C ALA A 93 -6.20 11.13 -5.63
N ALA A 94 -6.23 11.59 -4.37
CA ALA A 94 -6.22 13.00 -4.05
C ALA A 94 -4.94 13.68 -4.57
N LEU A 95 -3.78 13.02 -4.41
CA LEU A 95 -2.52 13.46 -4.99
C LEU A 95 -2.65 13.64 -6.50
N ALA A 96 -3.21 12.67 -7.23
CA ALA A 96 -3.39 12.75 -8.68
C ALA A 96 -4.24 13.97 -9.14
N PHE A 97 -5.23 14.39 -8.34
CA PHE A 97 -6.03 15.60 -8.62
C PHE A 97 -5.28 16.91 -8.40
N VAL A 98 -4.30 16.94 -7.49
CA VAL A 98 -3.48 18.13 -7.22
C VAL A 98 -2.25 18.17 -8.15
N TRP A 99 -1.79 17.00 -8.59
CA TRP A 99 -0.52 16.84 -9.29
C TRP A 99 -0.62 17.29 -10.74
N SER A 100 -0.11 18.49 -11.04
CA SER A 100 0.09 18.99 -12.41
C SER A 100 1.49 19.58 -12.62
N PRO A 101 2.54 18.74 -12.66
CA PRO A 101 3.93 19.24 -12.69
C PRO A 101 4.33 19.85 -14.02
N GLN A 102 3.66 19.44 -15.10
CA GLN A 102 4.00 19.82 -16.47
C GLN A 102 3.42 21.20 -16.84
N ALA A 103 2.37 21.66 -16.14
CA ALA A 103 1.81 23.00 -16.31
C ALA A 103 2.71 24.08 -15.72
N ASP A 104 3.53 23.75 -14.71
CA ASP A 104 4.39 24.69 -14.01
C ASP A 104 5.76 24.83 -14.70
N GLY A 105 5.77 25.42 -15.89
CA GLY A 105 7.00 25.81 -16.60
C GLY A 105 7.94 26.70 -15.77
N THR A 106 7.40 27.39 -14.75
CA THR A 106 8.09 28.39 -13.93
C THR A 106 8.32 27.99 -12.47
N THR A 107 8.12 26.72 -12.07
CA THR A 107 8.34 26.29 -10.67
C THR A 107 9.66 26.82 -10.14
N ARG A 108 9.58 27.78 -9.19
CA ARG A 108 10.73 28.40 -8.55
C ARG A 108 11.58 27.30 -7.92
N SER A 109 12.88 27.27 -8.22
CA SER A 109 13.86 26.27 -7.72
C SER A 109 13.64 25.92 -6.24
N ARG A 110 13.38 26.93 -5.38
CA ARG A 110 13.09 26.74 -3.96
C ARG A 110 11.91 25.78 -3.65
N ARG A 111 10.81 25.82 -4.40
CA ARG A 111 9.66 24.91 -4.16
C ARG A 111 10.03 23.46 -4.45
N VAL A 112 10.83 23.25 -5.48
CA VAL A 112 11.29 21.91 -5.87
C VAL A 112 12.26 21.34 -4.82
N TRP A 113 13.18 22.16 -4.31
CA TRP A 113 14.04 21.77 -3.19
C TRP A 113 13.27 21.47 -1.90
N LEU A 114 12.22 22.23 -1.60
CA LEU A 114 11.34 21.94 -0.47
C LEU A 114 10.60 20.61 -0.65
N LEU A 115 10.09 20.32 -1.85
CA LEU A 115 9.46 19.04 -2.16
C LEU A 115 10.45 17.88 -2.02
N ASP A 116 11.69 18.04 -2.50
CA ASP A 116 12.74 17.02 -2.33
C ASP A 116 13.07 16.80 -0.84
N GLY A 117 13.19 17.88 -0.05
CA GLY A 117 13.40 17.79 1.39
C GLY A 117 12.26 17.07 2.12
N ILE A 118 11.00 17.36 1.75
CA ILE A 118 9.82 16.65 2.26
C ILE A 118 9.87 15.18 1.83
N GLY A 119 10.27 14.89 0.59
CA GLY A 119 10.43 13.53 0.09
C GLY A 119 11.48 12.74 0.85
N PHE A 120 12.62 13.33 1.19
CA PHE A 120 13.66 12.68 2.00
C PHE A 120 13.18 12.43 3.43
N LEU A 121 12.47 13.40 4.01
CA LEU A 121 11.85 13.22 5.33
C LEU A 121 10.81 12.10 5.30
N ALA A 122 10.00 12.02 4.25
CA ALA A 122 9.04 10.94 4.06
C ALA A 122 9.74 9.59 3.88
N LEU A 123 10.81 9.51 3.07
CA LEU A 123 11.60 8.30 2.89
C LEU A 123 12.24 7.83 4.21
N ALA A 124 12.81 8.76 4.99
CA ALA A 124 13.37 8.46 6.30
C ALA A 124 12.28 8.00 7.28
N GLY A 125 11.10 8.64 7.27
CA GLY A 125 9.95 8.22 8.07
C GLY A 125 9.44 6.82 7.71
N LEU A 126 9.40 6.48 6.42
CA LEU A 126 9.05 5.13 5.95
C LEU A 126 10.10 4.10 6.36
N GLY A 127 11.39 4.44 6.25
CA GLY A 127 12.48 3.58 6.72
C GLY A 127 12.44 3.36 8.24
N ALA A 128 12.16 4.40 9.01
CA ALA A 128 11.97 4.30 10.45
C ALA A 128 10.75 3.44 10.81
N ALA A 129 9.61 3.64 10.13
CA ALA A 129 8.44 2.82 10.31
C ALA A 129 8.75 1.34 10.01
N PHE A 130 9.50 1.04 8.95
CA PHE A 130 9.90 -0.32 8.59
C PHE A 130 10.82 -0.98 9.64
N ILE A 131 11.68 -0.22 10.32
CA ILE A 131 12.63 -0.75 11.31
C ILE A 131 12.00 -0.88 12.71
N PHE A 132 11.16 0.08 13.11
CA PHE A 132 10.70 0.23 14.49
C PHE A 132 9.26 -0.20 14.73
N LEU A 133 8.44 -0.37 13.68
CA LEU A 133 7.04 -0.78 13.84
C LEU A 133 6.87 -2.23 13.40
N ASP A 134 6.26 -3.02 14.28
CA ASP A 134 5.79 -4.37 13.97
C ASP A 134 4.28 -4.35 13.70
N GLU A 135 3.75 -5.48 13.20
CA GLU A 135 2.32 -5.62 12.87
C GLU A 135 1.39 -5.58 14.08
N PHE A 136 1.92 -5.75 15.30
CA PHE A 136 1.15 -5.75 16.55
C PHE A 136 1.13 -4.37 17.21
N ASN A 137 1.89 -3.40 16.71
CA ASN A 137 1.99 -2.09 17.31
C ASN A 137 0.65 -1.33 17.23
N PRO A 138 0.02 -0.97 18.37
CA PRO A 138 -1.24 -0.23 18.38
C PRO A 138 -1.19 1.09 17.60
N PHE A 139 -0.03 1.73 17.54
CA PHE A 139 0.17 2.97 16.81
C PHE A 139 -0.20 2.84 15.33
N LEU A 140 0.08 1.69 14.70
CA LEU A 140 -0.26 1.47 13.29
C LEU A 140 -1.75 1.62 13.05
N TYR A 141 -2.57 1.02 13.91
CA TYR A 141 -4.03 1.00 13.79
C TYR A 141 -4.71 2.29 14.28
N GLN A 142 -4.00 3.10 15.07
CA GLN A 142 -4.49 4.38 15.59
C GLN A 142 -3.96 5.59 14.79
N GLY A 143 -3.76 5.41 13.49
CA GLY A 143 -3.36 6.49 12.55
C GLY A 143 -1.93 6.37 12.02
N GLY A 144 -1.09 5.48 12.56
CA GLY A 144 0.24 5.22 12.04
C GLY A 144 0.23 4.78 10.57
N MET A 145 -0.70 3.91 10.16
CA MET A 145 -0.84 3.52 8.75
C MET A 145 -1.30 4.68 7.85
N LEU A 146 -2.11 5.61 8.37
CA LEU A 146 -2.48 6.83 7.65
C LEU A 146 -1.25 7.72 7.44
N LEU A 147 -0.41 7.88 8.47
CA LEU A 147 0.84 8.63 8.38
C LEU A 147 1.81 8.01 7.38
N VAL A 148 1.95 6.68 7.40
CA VAL A 148 2.73 5.93 6.39
C VAL A 148 2.20 6.21 4.99
N SER A 149 0.88 6.15 4.78
CA SER A 149 0.27 6.42 3.48
C SER A 149 0.46 7.86 3.00
N ALA A 150 0.37 8.82 3.92
CA ALA A 150 0.64 10.23 3.62
C ALA A 150 2.13 10.44 3.26
N ALA A 151 3.05 9.82 4.01
CA ALA A 151 4.47 9.85 3.70
C ALA A 151 4.76 9.24 2.31
N THR A 152 4.15 8.11 1.98
CA THR A 152 4.25 7.51 0.65
C THR A 152 3.73 8.46 -0.44
N ALA A 153 2.59 9.12 -0.23
CA ALA A 153 2.06 10.11 -1.18
C ALA A 153 3.04 11.28 -1.39
N PHE A 154 3.63 11.83 -0.32
CA PHE A 154 4.63 12.89 -0.43
C PHE A 154 5.91 12.44 -1.13
N LEU A 155 6.38 11.22 -0.85
CA LEU A 155 7.53 10.63 -1.52
C LEU A 155 7.27 10.48 -3.03
N ILE A 156 6.11 9.95 -3.41
CA ILE A 156 5.70 9.83 -4.82
C ILE A 156 5.67 11.21 -5.49
N ALA A 157 5.10 12.21 -4.83
CA ALA A 157 5.12 13.59 -5.31
C ALA A 157 6.56 14.06 -5.58
N ALA A 158 7.45 13.92 -4.61
CA ALA A 158 8.84 14.35 -4.78
C ALA A 158 9.54 13.65 -5.95
N VAL A 159 9.40 12.32 -6.07
CA VAL A 159 10.09 11.50 -7.06
C VAL A 159 9.57 11.72 -8.49
N VAL A 160 8.26 11.87 -8.66
CA VAL A 160 7.64 12.01 -10.00
C VAL A 160 7.79 13.45 -10.53
N HIS A 161 8.26 14.40 -9.72
CA HIS A 161 8.44 15.76 -10.16
C HIS A 161 9.55 15.86 -11.23
N PRO A 162 9.28 16.37 -12.45
CA PRO A 162 10.24 16.37 -13.56
C PRO A 162 11.56 17.09 -13.27
N LYS A 163 11.53 18.06 -12.35
CA LYS A 163 12.69 18.86 -11.95
C LYS A 163 13.30 18.41 -10.60
N SER A 164 12.92 17.25 -10.05
CA SER A 164 13.47 16.75 -8.79
C SER A 164 15.01 16.67 -8.88
N PRO A 165 15.75 17.39 -8.01
CA PRO A 165 17.19 17.50 -8.14
C PRO A 165 17.93 16.24 -7.67
N LEU A 166 17.45 15.55 -6.63
CA LEU A 166 18.17 14.42 -6.03
C LEU A 166 17.31 13.16 -5.97
N LEU A 167 16.11 13.21 -5.39
CA LEU A 167 15.29 12.00 -5.18
C LEU A 167 14.89 11.30 -6.48
N GLY A 168 14.47 12.06 -7.49
CA GLY A 168 14.13 11.55 -8.81
C GLY A 168 15.27 10.75 -9.45
N PRO A 169 16.47 11.32 -9.60
CA PRO A 169 17.65 10.60 -10.09
C PRO A 169 18.06 9.40 -9.24
N ILE A 170 18.06 9.51 -7.90
CA ILE A 170 18.48 8.43 -6.99
C ILE A 170 17.52 7.24 -7.06
N LEU A 171 16.20 7.47 -6.97
CA LEU A 171 15.21 6.41 -7.04
C LEU A 171 14.92 5.97 -8.49
N GLY A 172 15.35 6.78 -9.46
CA GLY A 172 15.36 6.46 -10.89
C GLY A 172 16.58 5.69 -11.37
N LEU A 173 17.48 5.25 -10.48
CA LEU A 173 18.60 4.38 -10.85
C LEU A 173 18.09 3.11 -11.52
N GLY A 174 18.75 2.68 -12.61
CA GLY A 174 18.28 1.57 -13.45
C GLY A 174 18.03 0.27 -12.69
N ILE A 175 18.77 -0.01 -11.62
CA ILE A 175 18.57 -1.18 -10.76
C ILE A 175 17.26 -1.08 -9.97
N LEU A 176 16.98 0.08 -9.37
CA LEU A 176 15.75 0.31 -8.61
C LEU A 176 14.53 0.30 -9.54
N GLN A 177 14.65 0.89 -10.72
CA GLN A 177 13.61 0.82 -11.74
C GLN A 177 13.38 -0.63 -12.21
N TRP A 178 14.45 -1.40 -12.46
CA TRP A 178 14.38 -2.81 -12.87
C TRP A 178 13.66 -3.67 -11.83
N LEU A 179 13.92 -3.44 -10.54
CA LEU A 179 13.20 -4.05 -9.43
C LEU A 179 11.73 -3.61 -9.39
N GLY A 180 11.47 -2.32 -9.53
CA GLY A 180 10.12 -1.74 -9.50
C GLY A 180 9.20 -2.31 -10.57
N VAL A 181 9.68 -2.46 -11.82
CA VAL A 181 8.90 -3.04 -12.92
C VAL A 181 8.53 -4.51 -12.67
N ARG A 182 9.31 -5.22 -11.84
CA ARG A 182 9.07 -6.63 -11.49
C ARG A 182 8.42 -6.82 -10.13
N SER A 183 8.18 -5.73 -9.39
CA SER A 183 7.65 -5.76 -8.02
C SER A 183 6.35 -6.56 -7.92
N TYR A 184 5.45 -6.42 -8.88
CA TYR A 184 4.19 -7.18 -8.92
C TYR A 184 4.41 -8.70 -9.02
N SER A 185 5.23 -9.14 -9.99
CA SER A 185 5.54 -10.57 -10.14
C SER A 185 6.28 -11.11 -8.91
N LEU A 186 7.22 -10.36 -8.36
CA LEU A 186 7.91 -10.72 -7.13
C LEU A 186 6.92 -10.84 -5.96
N TYR A 187 5.99 -9.89 -5.83
CA TYR A 187 4.95 -9.91 -4.81
C TYR A 187 4.05 -11.14 -4.93
N LEU A 188 3.65 -11.54 -6.13
CA LEU A 188 2.85 -12.74 -6.31
C LEU A 188 3.58 -14.02 -5.88
N TRP A 189 4.84 -14.17 -6.29
CA TRP A 189 5.58 -15.44 -6.15
C TRP A 189 6.39 -15.57 -4.87
N HIS A 190 6.79 -14.47 -4.22
CA HIS A 190 7.67 -14.56 -3.05
C HIS A 190 7.05 -15.39 -1.91
N TRP A 191 5.75 -15.21 -1.62
CA TRP A 191 5.09 -15.87 -0.51
C TRP A 191 4.89 -17.37 -0.74
N PRO A 192 4.35 -17.83 -1.89
CA PRO A 192 4.28 -19.26 -2.21
C PRO A 192 5.66 -19.93 -2.20
N VAL A 193 6.68 -19.31 -2.80
CA VAL A 193 8.05 -19.85 -2.82
C VAL A 193 8.60 -19.96 -1.40
N PHE A 194 8.39 -18.95 -0.57
CA PHE A 194 8.84 -18.96 0.82
C PHE A 194 8.13 -20.00 1.67
N MET A 195 6.82 -20.19 1.48
CA MET A 195 6.06 -21.23 2.19
C MET A 195 6.49 -22.64 1.77
N LEU A 196 6.76 -22.87 0.48
CA LEU A 196 7.17 -24.17 -0.05
C LEU A 196 8.62 -24.53 0.25
N THR A 197 9.51 -23.54 0.41
CA THR A 197 10.94 -23.76 0.71
C THR A 197 11.25 -23.75 2.22
N ARG A 198 10.25 -23.54 3.08
CA ARG A 198 10.42 -23.58 4.54
C ARG A 198 10.79 -25.00 4.99
N PRO A 199 11.95 -25.20 5.66
CA PRO A 199 12.44 -26.52 6.03
C PRO A 199 11.52 -27.33 6.94
N GLN A 200 10.62 -26.67 7.68
CA GLN A 200 9.73 -27.36 8.62
C GLN A 200 8.42 -27.84 8.01
N LEU A 201 8.09 -27.47 6.76
CA LEU A 201 6.73 -27.64 6.24
C LEU A 201 6.56 -28.65 5.11
N ASP A 202 7.52 -28.90 4.21
CA ASP A 202 7.41 -30.02 3.26
C ASP A 202 8.76 -30.39 2.58
N THR A 203 9.06 -31.69 2.59
CA THR A 203 10.10 -32.46 1.85
C THR A 203 11.56 -32.36 2.31
N PRO A 204 12.15 -33.44 2.85
CA PRO A 204 13.59 -33.64 2.82
C PRO A 204 14.06 -33.60 1.36
N LEU A 205 15.14 -32.89 1.07
CA LEU A 205 15.85 -32.97 -0.22
C LEU A 205 16.61 -34.29 -0.37
N GLU A 206 16.10 -35.38 0.21
CA GLU A 206 16.55 -36.74 -0.07
C GLU A 206 15.65 -37.27 -1.17
N GLY A 207 16.23 -37.43 -2.36
CA GLY A 207 15.54 -37.73 -3.61
C GLY A 207 14.54 -38.88 -3.48
N ALA A 208 13.49 -38.80 -4.30
CA ALA A 208 12.56 -39.90 -4.52
C ALA A 208 13.34 -41.22 -4.71
N PRO A 209 12.95 -42.32 -4.04
CA PRO A 209 13.54 -43.63 -4.31
C PRO A 209 13.05 -44.08 -5.69
N LEU A 210 13.78 -43.67 -6.71
CA LEU A 210 13.68 -44.24 -8.04
C LEU A 210 14.49 -45.55 -8.02
N LEU A 211 13.77 -46.66 -7.90
CA LEU A 211 14.18 -48.04 -8.20
C LEU A 211 15.13 -48.70 -7.19
N GLY A 212 14.60 -49.68 -6.45
CA GLY A 212 15.33 -50.61 -5.59
C GLY A 212 14.40 -51.33 -4.62
#